data_AF-A0A519G1H0-F1
#
_entry.id   AF-A0A519G1H0-F1
#
_cell.length_a   1.000
_cell.length_b   1.000
_cell.length_c   1.000
_cell.angle_alpha   90.00
_cell.angle_beta   90.00
_cell.angle_gamma   90.00
#
_symmetry.space_group_name_H-M   'P 1'
#
loop_
_entity.id
_entity.type
_entity.pdbx_description
1 polymer ?
#
loop_
_entity_poly.entity_id
_entity_poly.type
_entity_poly.pdbx_seq_one_letter_code
_entity_poly.pdbx_strand_id
1 'polypeptide(L)' 'AVGLWTSRDELRAHWKEDRRFEPQMEADERERRYRLWKKAVEKSMDWVDDDARTLMDTLD' A
#
# COMPACT_ATOMS: atom_id res chain seq x y z
N ALA A 1 22.77 6.06 -21.64
CA ALA A 1 21.89 5.12 -22.34
C ALA A 1 22.57 4.72 -23.65
N VAL A 2 22.62 3.43 -23.98
CA VAL A 2 23.39 2.87 -25.12
C VAL A 2 22.66 2.98 -26.48
N GLY A 3 21.66 3.85 -26.60
CA GLY A 3 20.94 4.09 -27.86
C GLY A 3 19.96 3.00 -28.29
N LEU A 4 19.66 2.02 -27.43
CA LEU A 4 18.72 0.93 -27.75
C LEU A 4 17.27 1.42 -27.93
N TRP A 5 16.88 2.47 -27.21
CA TRP A 5 15.60 3.16 -27.40
C TRP A 5 15.83 4.66 -27.52
N THR A 6 15.09 5.26 -28.43
CA THR A 6 15.22 6.64 -28.91
C THR A 6 14.34 7.60 -28.11
N SER A 7 13.29 7.10 -27.45
CA SER A 7 12.41 7.91 -26.60
C SER A 7 11.63 7.09 -25.58
N ARG A 8 11.00 7.79 -24.62
CA ARG A 8 10.00 7.19 -23.72
C ARG A 8 8.73 6.75 -24.45
N ASP A 9 8.40 7.38 -25.57
CA ASP A 9 7.21 7.03 -26.36
C ASP A 9 7.41 5.70 -27.08
N GLU A 10 8.64 5.38 -27.48
CA GLU A 10 9.01 4.06 -27.98
C GLU A 10 8.73 2.97 -26.95
N LEU A 11 9.10 3.20 -25.69
CA LEU A 11 8.81 2.28 -24.58
C LEU A 11 7.31 2.13 -24.32
N ARG A 12 6.52 3.22 -24.42
CA ARG A 12 5.05 3.14 -24.27
C ARG A 12 4.40 2.32 -25.37
N ALA A 13 4.89 2.41 -26.61
CA ALA A 13 4.35 1.64 -27.74
C ALA A 13 4.55 0.12 -27.56
N HIS A 14 5.56 -0.29 -26.81
CA HIS A 14 5.80 -1.70 -26.48
C HIS A 14 4.98 -2.20 -25.29
N TRP A 15 4.36 -1.31 -24.51
CA TRP A 15 3.57 -1.70 -23.36
C TRP A 15 2.29 -2.42 -23.79
N LYS A 16 2.04 -3.59 -23.19
CA LYS A 16 0.83 -4.37 -23.39
C LYS A 16 0.27 -4.75 -22.02
N GLU A 17 -0.92 -4.27 -21.73
CA GLU A 17 -1.65 -4.64 -20.52
C GLU A 17 -2.01 -6.13 -20.57
N ASP A 18 -1.66 -6.87 -19.52
CA ASP A 18 -2.13 -8.25 -19.36
C ASP A 18 -3.58 -8.25 -18.87
N ARG A 19 -3.85 -7.53 -17.77
CA ARG A 19 -5.20 -7.47 -17.19
C ARG A 19 -5.51 -6.15 -16.51
N ARG A 20 -6.74 -5.70 -16.74
CA ARG A 20 -7.42 -4.69 -15.93
C ARG A 20 -8.36 -5.33 -14.93
N PHE A 21 -8.42 -4.78 -13.73
CA PHE A 21 -9.46 -5.10 -12.77
C PHE A 21 -10.32 -3.86 -12.56
N GLU A 22 -11.62 -4.01 -12.80
CA GLU A 22 -12.59 -2.96 -12.58
C GLU A 22 -13.22 -3.10 -11.19
N PRO A 23 -13.57 -2.00 -10.51
CA PRO A 23 -14.27 -2.06 -9.22
C PRO A 23 -15.58 -2.86 -9.35
N GLN A 24 -15.71 -3.93 -8.57
CA GLN A 24 -16.93 -4.76 -8.53
C GLN A 24 -17.72 -4.61 -7.23
N MET A 25 -17.19 -3.85 -6.26
CA MET A 25 -17.80 -3.67 -4.94
C MET A 25 -18.57 -2.37 -4.88
N GLU A 26 -19.81 -2.43 -4.39
CA GLU A 26 -20.65 -1.26 -4.12
C GLU A 26 -19.93 -0.25 -3.22
N ALA A 27 -20.17 1.03 -3.48
CA ALA A 27 -19.45 2.12 -2.81
C ALA A 27 -19.63 2.08 -1.27
N ASP A 28 -20.84 1.80 -0.80
CA ASP A 28 -21.18 1.77 0.62
C ASP A 28 -20.47 0.62 1.36
N GLU A 29 -20.39 -0.56 0.73
CA GLU A 29 -19.69 -1.70 1.32
C GLU A 29 -18.17 -1.47 1.33
N ARG A 30 -17.62 -0.86 0.26
CA ARG A 30 -16.20 -0.46 0.23
C ARG A 30 -15.87 0.50 1.37
N GLU A 31 -16.69 1.54 1.57
CA GLU A 31 -16.48 2.52 2.63
C GLU A 31 -16.61 1.88 4.02
N ARG A 32 -17.62 1.02 4.21
CA ARG A 32 -17.80 0.29 5.46
C ARG A 32 -16.59 -0.56 5.81
N ARG A 33 -16.08 -1.35 4.86
CA ARG A 33 -14.89 -2.19 5.07
C ARG A 33 -13.66 -1.34 5.38
N TYR A 34 -13.46 -0.27 4.63
CA TYR A 34 -12.31 0.62 4.84
C TYR A 34 -12.34 1.29 6.21
N ARG A 35 -13.50 1.76 6.67
CA ARG A 35 -13.67 2.33 8.01
C ARG A 35 -13.39 1.31 9.11
N LEU A 36 -13.85 0.07 8.97
CA LEU A 36 -13.56 -0.98 9.94
C LEU A 36 -12.08 -1.36 9.96
N TRP A 37 -11.43 -1.41 8.80
CA TRP A 37 -9.98 -1.61 8.71
C TRP A 37 -9.22 -0.48 9.42
N LYS A 38 -9.55 0.79 9.17
CA LYS A 38 -8.94 1.93 9.87
C LYS A 38 -9.10 1.82 11.39
N LYS A 39 -10.30 1.45 11.86
CA LYS A 39 -10.56 1.22 13.28
C LYS A 39 -9.67 0.11 13.85
N ALA A 40 -9.47 -0.99 13.11
CA ALA A 40 -8.59 -2.07 13.54
C ALA A 40 -7.13 -1.62 13.62
N VAL A 41 -6.65 -0.87 12.61
CA VAL A 41 -5.29 -0.31 12.59
C VAL A 41 -5.06 0.61 13.80
N GLU A 42 -5.98 1.52 14.07
CA GLU A 42 -5.90 2.42 15.23
C GLU A 42 -5.79 1.67 16.55
N LYS A 43 -6.53 0.56 16.70
CA LYS A 43 -6.48 -0.29 17.91
C LYS A 43 -5.22 -1.15 18.01
N SER A 44 -4.48 -1.33 16.92
CA SER A 44 -3.19 -2.03 16.94
C SER A 44 -2.00 -1.12 17.23
N MET A 45 -2.18 0.21 17.19
CA MET A 45 -1.12 1.18 17.50
C MET A 45 -0.88 1.25 19.00
N ASP A 46 0.33 1.68 19.37
CA ASP A 46 0.74 1.95 20.76
C ASP A 46 0.49 0.79 21.72
N TRP A 47 0.54 -0.44 21.18
CA TRP A 47 0.36 -1.65 21.97
C TRP A 47 1.46 -1.86 23.02
N VAL A 48 2.66 -1.37 22.73
CA VAL A 48 3.81 -1.39 23.65
C VAL A 48 4.04 0.04 24.13
N ASP A 49 3.95 0.25 25.44
CA ASP A 49 4.27 1.52 26.09
C ASP A 49 5.78 1.71 26.29
N ASP A 50 6.18 2.90 26.73
CA ASP A 50 7.60 3.26 26.88
C ASP A 50 8.29 2.45 27.99
N ASP A 51 7.55 2.04 29.02
CA ASP A 51 8.07 1.19 30.10
C ASP A 51 8.40 -0.21 29.56
N ALA A 52 7.50 -0.82 28.79
CA ALA A 52 7.72 -2.09 28.13
C ALA A 52 8.84 -2.03 27.07
N ARG A 53 8.99 -0.92 26.35
CA ARG A 53 10.12 -0.69 25.42
C ARG A 53 11.45 -0.60 26.16
N THR A 54 11.47 0.10 27.30
CA THR A 54 12.66 0.28 28.15
C THR A 54 13.09 -1.04 28.79
N LEU A 55 12.13 -1.86 29.25
CA LEU A 55 12.41 -3.18 29.82
C LEU A 55 12.92 -4.19 28.80
N MET A 56 12.64 -3.99 27.51
CA MET A 56 13.05 -4.89 26.43
C MET A 56 14.45 -4.60 25.84
N ASP A 57 15.14 -3.57 26.36
CA ASP A 57 16.54 -3.22 26.02
C ASP A 57 16.82 -3.09 24.51
N THR A 58 15.81 -2.67 23.74
CA THR A 58 15.90 -2.40 22.29
C THR A 58 16.02 -0.91 21.99
N LEU A 59 16.91 -0.22 22.70
CA LEU A 59 17.28 1.17 22.39
C LEU A 59 18.77 1.26 22.07
N ASP A 60 19.06 1.16 20.77
CA ASP A 60 20.08 1.94 20.06
C ASP A 60 19.40 2.64 18.88
#